data_AF-A0A957FP89-F1
#
_entry.id   AF-A0A957FP89-F1
#
_cell.length_a   1.000
_cell.length_b   1.000
_cell.length_c   1.000
_cell.angle_alpha   90.00
_cell.angle_beta   90.00
_cell.angle_gamma   90.00
#
_symmetry.space_group_name_H-M   'P 1'
#
loop_
_entity.id
_entity.type
_entity.pdbx_description
1 polymer ?
#
loop_
_entity_poly.entity_id
_entity_poly.type
_entity_poly.pdbx_seq_one_letter_code
_entity_poly.pdbx_strand_id
1 'polypeptide(L)' 'MTHPLVTQLRFARSEFGRVLAGLSAEDAVKRLEPMNCISWMVGHLANQEQFYWLFLAQGKEN' A
#
# COMPACT_ATOMS: atom_id res chain seq x y z
N MET A 1 -1.57 -18.81 -16.55
CA MET A 1 -0.72 -18.52 -15.38
C MET A 1 -0.66 -17.02 -15.17
N THR A 2 -0.74 -16.55 -13.92
CA THR A 2 -0.55 -15.11 -13.62
C THR A 2 0.92 -14.73 -13.82
N HIS A 3 1.18 -13.52 -14.33
CA HIS A 3 2.54 -13.01 -14.49
C HIS A 3 3.30 -13.03 -13.14
N PRO A 4 4.60 -13.39 -13.09
CA PRO A 4 5.35 -13.49 -11.83
C PRO A 4 5.30 -12.21 -10.97
N LEU A 5 5.46 -11.02 -11.59
CA LEU A 5 5.39 -9.75 -10.86
C LEU A 5 4.00 -9.47 -10.27
N VAL A 6 2.93 -9.93 -10.93
CA VAL A 6 1.56 -9.79 -10.39
C VAL A 6 1.37 -10.74 -9.20
N THR A 7 1.98 -11.93 -9.25
CA THR A 7 1.99 -12.86 -8.12
C THR A 7 2.74 -12.27 -6.93
N GLN A 8 3.92 -11.69 -7.16
CA GLN A 8 4.70 -11.00 -6.14
C GLN A 8 3.94 -9.82 -5.53
N LEU A 9 3.29 -8.98 -6.34
CA LEU A 9 2.47 -7.87 -5.86
C LEU A 9 1.37 -8.35 -4.91
N ARG A 10 0.61 -9.39 -5.32
CA ARG A 10 -0.47 -9.95 -4.50
C ARG A 10 0.03 -10.50 -3.17
N PHE A 11 1.15 -11.21 -3.19
CA PHE A 11 1.80 -11.71 -1.97
C PHE A 11 2.26 -10.56 -1.06
N ALA A 12 3.01 -9.59 -1.59
CA ALA A 12 3.49 -8.46 -0.80
C ALA A 12 2.33 -7.68 -0.16
N ARG A 13 1.24 -7.48 -0.90
CA ARG A 13 0.02 -6.81 -0.41
C ARG A 13 -0.68 -7.60 0.69
N SER A 14 -0.78 -8.93 0.57
CA SER A 14 -1.37 -9.76 1.62
C SER A 14 -0.53 -9.76 2.89
N GLU A 15 0.80 -9.84 2.75
CA GLU A 15 1.70 -9.81 3.91
C GLU A 15 1.73 -8.45 4.58
N PHE A 16 1.64 -7.35 3.80
CA PHE A 16 1.50 -6.01 4.35
C PHE A 16 0.22 -5.88 5.20
N GLY A 17 -0.92 -6.36 4.72
CA GLY A 17 -2.15 -6.40 5.52
C GLY A 17 -2.02 -7.29 6.77
N ARG A 18 -1.38 -8.45 6.63
CA ARG A 18 -1.19 -9.42 7.72
C ARG A 18 -0.37 -8.84 8.87
N VAL A 19 0.73 -8.13 8.59
CA VAL A 19 1.58 -7.56 9.64
C VAL A 19 0.96 -6.35 10.34
N LEU A 20 -0.03 -5.72 9.73
CA LEU A 20 -0.79 -4.61 10.32
C LEU A 20 -2.00 -5.08 11.13
N ALA A 21 -2.33 -6.37 11.10
CA ALA A 21 -3.45 -6.91 11.86
C ALA A 21 -3.25 -6.68 13.37
N GLY A 22 -4.22 -6.01 14.01
CA GLY A 22 -4.16 -5.67 15.43
C GLY A 22 -3.47 -4.34 15.75
N LEU A 23 -2.91 -3.63 14.75
CA LEU A 23 -2.42 -2.27 14.96
C LEU A 23 -3.58 -1.33 15.28
N SER A 24 -3.47 -0.60 16.39
CA SER A 24 -4.47 0.40 16.77
C SER A 24 -4.39 1.62 15.85
N ALA A 25 -5.53 2.29 15.62
CA ALA A 25 -5.54 3.53 14.85
C ALA A 25 -4.72 4.64 15.54
N GLU A 26 -4.70 4.64 16.88
CA GLU A 26 -3.91 5.57 17.68
C GLU A 26 -2.41 5.40 17.43
N ASP A 27 -1.91 4.16 17.39
CA ASP A 27 -0.50 3.89 17.11
C ASP A 27 -0.15 4.09 15.64
N ALA A 28 -1.09 3.80 14.73
CA ALA A 28 -0.87 3.93 13.30
C ALA A 28 -0.52 5.37 12.87
N VAL A 29 -1.03 6.39 13.57
CA VAL A 29 -0.79 7.80 13.26
C VAL A 29 0.46 8.38 13.93
N LYS A 30 1.10 7.65 14.86
CA LYS A 30 2.32 8.11 15.53
C LYS A 30 3.50 8.09 14.55
N ARG A 31 4.23 9.21 14.47
CA ARG A 31 5.48 9.30 13.71
C ARG A 31 6.63 8.89 14.62
N LEU A 32 7.25 7.76 14.30
CA LEU A 32 8.45 7.27 14.97
C LEU A 32 9.64 7.54 14.05
N GLU A 33 10.39 8.60 14.35
CA GLU A 33 11.46 9.09 13.48
C GLU A 33 12.59 8.08 13.29
N PRO A 34 13.24 8.05 12.11
CA PRO A 34 13.08 8.97 10.98
C PRO A 34 11.94 8.62 10.02
N MET A 35 11.15 7.58 10.32
CA MET A 35 10.08 7.10 9.45
C MET A 35 8.80 7.94 9.58
N ASN A 36 8.00 7.96 8.52
CA ASN A 36 6.62 8.43 8.58
C ASN A 36 5.76 7.52 9.45
N CYS A 37 4.58 8.00 9.86
CA CYS A 37 3.60 7.14 10.53
C CYS A 37 3.10 6.02 9.60
N ILE A 38 2.66 4.91 10.18
CA ILE A 38 2.19 3.74 9.42
C ILE A 38 0.96 4.09 8.58
N SER A 39 0.06 4.93 9.10
CA SER A 39 -1.11 5.40 8.37
C SER A 39 -0.74 6.13 7.08
N TRP A 40 0.37 6.87 7.07
CA TRP A 40 0.90 7.49 5.85
C TRP A 40 1.37 6.44 4.85
N MET A 41 2.07 5.40 5.30
CA MET A 41 2.54 4.31 4.42
C MET A 41 1.36 3.57 3.76
N VAL A 42 0.30 3.29 4.53
CA VAL A 42 -0.93 2.67 4.01
C VAL A 42 -1.59 3.56 2.95
N GLY A 43 -1.79 4.84 3.26
CA GLY A 43 -2.39 5.79 2.33
C GLY A 43 -1.55 5.99 1.06
N HIS A 44 -0.23 6.10 1.22
CA HIS A 44 0.70 6.25 0.11
C HIS A 44 0.65 5.03 -0.83
N LEU A 45 0.71 3.81 -0.28
CA LEU A 45 0.63 2.59 -1.09
C LEU A 45 -0.72 2.46 -1.82
N ALA A 46 -1.83 2.72 -1.13
CA ALA A 46 -3.16 2.68 -1.74
C ALA A 46 -3.30 3.70 -2.87
N ASN A 47 -2.78 4.92 -2.68
CA ASN A 47 -2.77 5.95 -3.71
C ASN A 47 -1.92 5.52 -4.92
N GLN A 48 -0.71 4.98 -4.70
CA GLN A 48 0.17 4.51 -5.77
C GLN A 48 -0.47 3.36 -6.57
N GLU A 49 -1.06 2.37 -5.88
CA GLU A 49 -1.74 1.26 -6.56
C GLU A 49 -2.93 1.77 -7.38
N GLN A 50 -3.76 2.65 -6.84
CA GLN A 50 -4.89 3.21 -7.58
C GLN A 50 -4.41 4.05 -8.78
N PHE A 51 -3.41 4.90 -8.58
CA PHE A 51 -2.88 5.74 -9.66
C PHE A 51 -2.31 4.91 -10.80
N TYR A 52 -1.38 3.99 -10.53
CA TYR A 52 -0.75 3.22 -11.59
C TYR A 52 -1.69 2.21 -12.26
N TRP A 53 -2.49 1.47 -11.47
CA TRP A 53 -3.27 0.37 -12.01
C TRP A 53 -4.66 0.77 -12.51
N LEU A 54 -5.22 1.88 -12.00
CA LEU A 54 -6.54 2.34 -12.43
C LEU A 54 -6.42 3.55 -13.35
N PHE A 55 -5.78 4.63 -12.91
CA PHE A 55 -5.79 5.89 -13.67
C PHE A 55 -4.82 5.84 -14.85
N LEU A 56 -3.53 5.60 -14.60
CA LEU A 56 -2.51 5.57 -15.65
C LEU A 56 -2.77 4.46 -16.67
N ALA A 57 -3.14 3.26 -16.21
CA ALA A 57 -3.46 2.15 -17.10
C ALA A 57 -4.68 2.43 -18.01
N GLN A 58 -5.52 3.41 -17.66
CA GLN A 58 -6.68 3.85 -18.46
C GLN A 58 -6.43 5.15 -19.22
N GLY A 59 -5.23 5.74 -19.15
CA GLY A 59 -4.96 7.06 -19.76
C GLY A 59 -5.69 8.22 -19.07
N LYS A 60 -5.95 8.11 -17.75
CA LYS A 60 -6.70 9.07 -16.94
C LYS A 60 -5.82 9.85 -15.95
N GLU A 61 -4.56 10.06 -16.28
CA GLU A 61 -3.57 10.78 -15.47
C GLU A 61 -3.65 12.32 -15.56
N ASN A 62 -4.68 12.85 -16.23
CA ASN A 62 -4.87 14.29 -16.51
C ASN A 62 -5.55 15.04 -15.37
#